data_AF-A0ABD5CTG1-F1
#
_entry.id   AF-A0ABD5CTG1-F1
#
_cell.length_a   1.000
_cell.length_b   1.000
_cell.length_c   1.000
_cell.angle_alpha   90.00
_cell.angle_beta   90.00
_cell.angle_gamma   90.00
#
_symmetry.space_group_name_H-M   'P 1'
#
loop_
_entity.id
_entity.type
_entity.pdbx_description
1 polymer ?
#
loop_
_entity_poly.entity_id
_entity_poly.type
_entity_poly.pdbx_seq_one_letter_code
_entity_poly.pdbx_strand_id
1 'polypeptide(L)'
;MRTLTQLDLYPEVAMIEGANVSVGRGTATPFELVGAPCMDGKRLAAELNALDTGARFLAADFLPTESNWHGRLCHGVRIVRGPDLQHSIRAASGSRSRQPCRRSAQSNSMSRRHARSSVPAPSGRPSATAPDPISSTHWQPGESILFAPLRDKYLRY
;
A
#
# COMPACT_ATOMS: atom_id res chain seq x y z
N MET A 1 5.99 -10.23 11.04
CA MET A 1 4.52 -10.14 11.12
C MET A 1 4.07 -11.03 12.28
N ARG A 2 3.02 -10.64 13.00
CA ARG A 2 2.60 -11.25 14.27
C ARG A 2 1.24 -11.97 14.16
N THR A 3 0.41 -11.67 13.16
CA THR A 3 -0.91 -12.28 12.94
C THR A 3 -1.11 -12.63 11.47
N LEU A 4 -2.04 -13.55 11.16
CA LEU A 4 -2.41 -13.90 9.78
C LEU A 4 -2.97 -12.70 9.01
N THR A 5 -3.75 -11.85 9.68
CA THR A 5 -4.28 -10.61 9.09
C THR A 5 -3.16 -9.72 8.55
N GLN A 6 -2.02 -9.65 9.24
CA GLN A 6 -0.87 -8.86 8.77
C GLN A 6 -0.22 -9.48 7.54
N LEU A 7 -0.17 -10.81 7.47
CA LEU A 7 0.36 -11.52 6.31
C LEU A 7 -0.53 -11.30 5.08
N ASP A 8 -1.85 -11.37 5.26
CA ASP A 8 -2.82 -11.18 4.17
C ASP A 8 -2.83 -9.75 3.65
N LEU A 9 -2.66 -8.76 4.52
CA LEU A 9 -2.64 -7.34 4.14
C LEU A 9 -1.26 -6.88 3.62
N TYR A 10 -0.19 -7.62 3.92
CA TYR A 10 1.16 -7.19 3.60
C TYR A 10 1.37 -6.88 2.12
N PRO A 11 0.95 -7.71 1.14
CA PRO A 11 1.17 -7.41 -0.28
C PRO A 11 0.55 -6.07 -0.73
N GLU A 12 -0.60 -5.71 -0.15
CA GLU A 12 -1.34 -4.50 -0.47
C GLU A 12 -0.70 -3.28 0.22
N VAL A 13 -0.42 -3.39 1.51
CA VAL A 13 0.09 -2.28 2.32
C VAL A 13 1.59 -2.02 2.05
N ALA A 14 2.37 -3.05 1.76
CA ALA A 14 3.76 -2.89 1.37
C ALA A 14 3.91 -2.09 0.06
N MET A 15 2.91 -2.14 -0.84
CA MET A 15 2.97 -1.37 -2.08
C MET A 15 2.93 0.15 -1.85
N ILE A 16 2.36 0.59 -0.72
CA ILE A 16 2.29 2.00 -0.32
C ILE A 16 3.27 2.35 0.80
N GLU A 17 4.05 1.41 1.33
CA GLU A 17 4.97 1.67 2.45
C GLU A 17 6.13 2.61 2.07
N GLY A 18 6.43 2.72 0.77
CA GLY A 18 7.39 3.70 0.22
C GLY A 18 6.82 5.11 0.08
N ALA A 19 5.53 5.32 0.31
CA ALA A 19 4.92 6.65 0.33
C ALA A 19 5.17 7.34 1.68
N ASN A 20 4.85 8.64 1.77
CA ASN A 20 5.04 9.45 2.98
C ASN A 20 3.96 9.18 4.06
N VAL A 21 3.71 7.91 4.35
CA VAL A 21 2.70 7.43 5.30
C VAL A 21 3.34 6.40 6.24
N SER A 22 2.78 6.28 7.44
CA SER A 22 3.10 5.21 8.38
C SER A 22 2.18 4.02 8.11
N VAL A 23 2.75 2.82 8.07
CA VAL A 23 2.01 1.55 7.96
C VAL A 23 1.84 0.86 9.32
N GLY A 24 1.92 1.62 10.42
CA GLY A 24 1.70 1.12 11.78
C GLY A 24 2.86 0.33 12.38
N ARG A 25 4.10 0.47 11.87
CA ARG A 25 5.28 -0.19 12.46
C ARG A 25 5.51 0.31 13.89
N GLY A 26 5.90 -0.60 14.77
CA GLY A 26 6.05 -0.31 16.20
C GLY A 26 4.73 -0.19 16.99
N THR A 27 3.57 -0.47 16.37
CA THR A 27 2.28 -0.60 17.08
C THR A 27 1.95 -2.07 17.36
N ALA A 28 0.80 -2.34 17.99
CA ALA A 28 0.31 -3.70 18.18
C ALA A 28 -0.08 -4.39 16.85
N THR A 29 -0.50 -3.61 15.86
CA THR A 29 -1.08 -4.09 14.59
C THR A 29 -0.36 -3.50 13.36
N PRO A 30 0.95 -3.80 13.15
CA PRO A 30 1.67 -3.34 11.97
C PRO A 30 1.05 -3.89 10.68
N PHE A 31 1.04 -3.10 9.60
CA PHE A 31 0.40 -3.40 8.31
C PHE A 31 -1.13 -3.48 8.32
N GLU A 32 -1.79 -3.36 9.47
CA GLU A 32 -3.24 -3.18 9.53
C GLU A 32 -3.65 -1.70 9.56
N LEU A 33 -2.67 -0.81 9.74
CA LEU A 33 -2.86 0.64 9.90
C LEU A 33 -2.15 1.39 8.79
N VAL A 34 -2.78 2.45 8.29
CA VAL A 34 -2.18 3.38 7.33
C VAL A 34 -2.56 4.80 7.72
N GLY A 35 -1.59 5.70 7.87
CA GLY A 35 -1.88 7.08 8.26
C GLY A 35 -0.68 8.00 8.29
N ALA A 36 -0.94 9.30 8.44
CA ALA A 36 0.09 10.33 8.61
C ALA A 36 -0.47 11.49 9.45
N PRO A 37 0.39 12.33 10.04
CA PRO A 37 -0.06 13.44 10.89
C PRO A 37 -0.94 14.48 10.19
N CYS A 38 -0.84 14.59 8.86
CA CYS A 38 -1.61 15.54 8.06
C CYS A 38 -2.87 14.95 7.40
N MET A 39 -3.21 13.69 7.67
CA MET A 39 -4.33 13.00 7.05
C MET A 39 -5.61 13.18 7.87
N ASP A 40 -6.76 13.16 7.20
CA ASP A 40 -8.07 13.05 7.86
C ASP A 40 -8.54 11.60 7.76
N GLY A 41 -8.42 10.86 8.86
CA GLY A 41 -8.78 9.45 8.92
C GLY A 41 -10.26 9.19 8.66
N LYS A 42 -11.16 10.09 9.07
CA LYS A 42 -12.60 9.93 8.88
C LYS A 42 -12.99 10.11 7.43
N ARG A 43 -12.48 11.18 6.80
CA ARG A 43 -12.70 11.44 5.37
C ARG A 43 -12.11 10.32 4.52
N LEU A 44 -10.89 9.88 4.83
CA LEU A 44 -10.26 8.77 4.11
C LEU A 44 -11.05 7.47 4.24
N ALA A 45 -11.50 7.12 5.44
CA ALA A 45 -12.34 5.94 5.65
C ALA A 45 -13.63 6.02 4.83
N ALA A 46 -14.30 7.17 4.81
CA ALA A 46 -15.52 7.35 4.03
C ALA A 46 -15.27 7.19 2.51
N GLU A 47 -14.20 7.82 2.00
CA GLU A 47 -13.83 7.74 0.59
C GLU A 47 -13.45 6.32 0.17
N LEU A 48 -12.70 5.59 1.00
CA LEU A 48 -12.29 4.21 0.70
C LEU A 48 -13.45 3.22 0.85
N ASN A 49 -14.34 3.40 1.82
CA ASN A 49 -15.52 2.55 1.98
C ASN A 49 -16.57 2.77 0.87
N ALA A 50 -16.52 3.91 0.16
CA ALA A 50 -17.33 4.13 -1.02
C ALA A 50 -16.82 3.34 -2.25
N LEU A 51 -15.60 2.80 -2.18
CA LEU A 51 -15.03 1.93 -3.21
C LEU A 51 -15.35 0.46 -2.90
N ASP A 52 -15.70 -0.30 -3.93
CA ASP A 52 -15.86 -1.76 -3.81
C ASP A 52 -14.49 -2.45 -3.83
N THR A 53 -13.86 -2.53 -2.67
CA THR A 53 -12.52 -3.11 -2.47
C THR A 53 -12.54 -4.48 -1.81
N GLY A 54 -13.70 -4.95 -1.35
CA GLY A 54 -13.81 -6.14 -0.49
C GLY A 54 -13.26 -5.96 0.94
N ALA A 55 -12.76 -4.77 1.29
CA ALA A 55 -12.31 -4.42 2.64
C ALA A 55 -13.22 -3.38 3.30
N ARG A 56 -13.04 -3.20 4.61
CA ARG A 56 -13.63 -2.12 5.39
C ARG A 56 -12.52 -1.28 6.00
N PHE A 57 -12.70 0.03 5.97
CA PHE A 57 -11.75 1.00 6.49
C PHE A 57 -12.36 1.70 7.69
N LEU A 58 -11.71 1.60 8.84
CA LEU A 58 -12.13 2.24 10.08
C LEU A 58 -11.19 3.39 10.38
N ALA A 59 -11.69 4.59 10.65
CA ALA A 59 -10.83 5.70 11.07
C ALA A 59 -10.08 5.33 12.35
N ALA A 60 -8.78 5.58 12.38
CA ALA A 60 -7.91 5.21 13.50
C ALA A 60 -6.80 6.25 13.71
N ASP A 61 -6.51 6.51 14.97
CA ASP A 61 -5.38 7.32 15.41
C ASP A 61 -4.36 6.41 16.10
N PHE A 62 -3.08 6.57 15.76
CA PHE A 62 -2.02 5.71 16.30
C PHE A 62 -0.68 6.43 16.39
N LEU A 63 0.16 5.96 17.30
CA LEU A 63 1.52 6.46 17.52
C LEU A 63 2.53 5.37 17.11
N PRO A 64 3.13 5.43 15.92
CA PRO A 64 4.15 4.47 15.51
C PRO A 64 5.42 4.67 16.34
N THR A 65 6.01 3.57 16.80
CA THR A 65 7.30 3.59 17.52
C THR A 65 8.48 3.20 16.61
N GLU A 66 8.24 2.95 15.33
CA GLU A 66 9.26 2.61 14.35
C GLU A 66 8.97 3.25 12.99
N SER A 67 10.02 3.45 12.18
CA SER A 67 9.92 3.89 10.78
C SER A 67 9.25 5.27 10.60
N ASN A 68 8.48 5.45 9.52
CA ASN A 68 7.87 6.72 9.14
C ASN A 68 6.98 7.28 10.27
N TRP A 69 7.17 8.58 10.53
CA TRP A 69 6.43 9.33 11.54
C TRP A 69 6.60 8.84 12.99
N HIS A 70 7.73 8.17 13.30
CA HIS A 70 8.10 7.74 14.66
C HIS A 70 7.79 8.81 15.72
N GLY A 71 7.05 8.41 16.75
CA GLY A 71 6.72 9.25 17.91
C GLY A 71 5.71 10.37 17.62
N ARG A 72 5.10 10.42 16.44
CA ARG A 72 4.09 11.43 16.09
C ARG A 72 2.71 10.80 15.97
N LEU A 73 1.69 11.49 16.48
CA LEU A 73 0.30 11.06 16.30
C LEU A 73 -0.04 11.07 14.81
N CYS A 74 -0.40 9.89 14.29
CA CYS A 74 -0.83 9.70 12.92
C CYS A 74 -2.34 9.48 12.91
N HIS A 75 -3.00 10.18 12.00
CA HIS A 75 -4.42 10.01 11.71
C HIS A 75 -4.55 9.20 10.42
N GLY A 76 -5.50 8.28 10.36
CA GLY A 76 -5.63 7.44 9.19
C GLY A 76 -6.71 6.39 9.33
N VAL A 77 -6.44 5.20 8.78
CA VAL A 77 -7.39 4.10 8.73
C VAL A 77 -6.77 2.79 9.17
N ARG A 78 -7.60 1.96 9.80
CA ARG A 78 -7.39 0.53 9.99
C ARG A 78 -8.12 -0.24 8.90
N ILE A 79 -7.42 -1.20 8.30
CA ILE A 79 -7.96 -2.07 7.25
C ILE A 79 -8.47 -3.35 7.90
N VAL A 80 -9.73 -3.69 7.62
CA VAL A 80 -10.37 -4.92 8.09
C VAL A 80 -10.90 -5.67 6.87
N ARG A 81 -10.39 -6.87 6.60
CA ARG A 81 -11.01 -7.77 5.62
C ARG A 81 -12.21 -8.46 6.22
N GLY A 82 -13.27 -8.64 5.41
CA GLY A 82 -14.42 -9.45 5.79
C GLY A 82 -14.06 -10.94 5.92
N PRO A 83 -14.85 -11.73 6.67
CA PRO A 83 -14.62 -13.17 6.87
C PRO A 83 -14.66 -13.99 5.56
N ASP A 84 -15.39 -13.52 4.56
CA ASP A 84 -15.57 -14.22 3.28
C ASP A 84 -14.32 -14.18 2.36
N LEU A 85 -13.27 -13.46 2.77
CA LEU A 85 -12.09 -13.17 1.95
C LEU A 85 -10.81 -13.88 2.42
N GLN A 86 -10.88 -14.71 3.47
CA GLN A 86 -9.74 -15.56 3.89
C GLN A 86 -9.33 -16.60 2.84
N HIS A 87 -10.10 -16.79 1.76
CA HIS A 87 -9.81 -17.75 0.68
C HIS A 87 -9.53 -17.15 -0.69
N SER A 88 -9.45 -15.82 -0.85
CA SER A 88 -9.26 -15.24 -2.18
C SER A 88 -8.28 -14.08 -2.20
N ILE A 89 -7.03 -14.39 -2.56
CA ILE A 89 -6.22 -13.47 -3.37
C ILE A 89 -6.94 -13.39 -4.74
N ARG A 90 -8.04 -12.63 -4.83
CA ARG A 90 -8.61 -12.20 -6.10
C ARG A 90 -8.03 -10.83 -6.39
N ALA A 91 -7.20 -10.78 -7.41
CA ALA A 91 -6.63 -9.56 -7.96
C ALA A 91 -7.73 -8.53 -8.22
N ALA A 92 -7.74 -7.45 -7.44
CA ALA A 92 -8.71 -6.38 -7.60
C ALA A 92 -8.39 -5.58 -8.87
N SER A 93 -9.29 -5.67 -9.86
CA SER A 93 -9.36 -4.75 -10.99
C SER A 93 -9.88 -3.40 -10.52
N GLY A 94 -9.22 -2.32 -10.94
CA GLY A 94 -9.29 -1.02 -10.29
C GLY A 94 -10.56 -0.20 -10.51
N SER A 95 -10.68 0.86 -9.71
CA SER A 95 -11.38 2.10 -10.08
C SER A 95 -10.72 3.29 -9.37
N ARG A 96 -10.85 4.46 -10.00
CA ARG A 96 -9.96 5.61 -9.92
C ARG A 96 -10.65 6.74 -9.16
N SER A 97 -10.07 7.28 -8.09
CA SER A 97 -10.37 8.64 -7.63
C SER A 97 -9.08 9.32 -7.15
N ARG A 98 -8.79 10.50 -7.71
CA ARG A 98 -7.59 11.30 -7.44
C ARG A 98 -7.91 12.30 -6.33
N GLN A 99 -7.12 12.33 -5.26
CA GLN A 99 -6.88 13.55 -4.50
C GLN A 99 -5.38 13.85 -4.44
N PRO A 100 -4.90 14.95 -5.05
CA PRO A 100 -3.56 15.42 -4.83
C PRO A 100 -3.52 16.22 -3.51
N CYS A 101 -2.80 15.70 -2.52
CA CYS A 101 -2.42 16.48 -1.35
C CYS A 101 -1.40 17.55 -1.78
N ARG A 102 -1.76 18.83 -1.67
CA ARG A 102 -0.86 19.96 -1.98
C ARG A 102 0.30 20.00 -0.99
N ARG A 103 1.52 20.10 -1.52
CA ARG A 103 2.79 20.24 -0.78
C ARG A 103 2.81 21.50 0.10
N SER A 104 3.16 21.36 1.38
CA SER A 104 4.07 22.29 2.05
C SER A 104 5.45 21.65 2.10
N ALA A 105 6.42 22.28 1.45
CA ALA A 105 7.80 21.82 1.40
C ALA A 105 8.45 21.95 2.78
N GLN A 106 8.86 20.83 3.38
CA GLN A 106 9.96 20.82 4.33
C GLN A 106 10.97 19.79 3.84
N SER A 107 12.14 20.30 3.47
CA SER A 107 13.31 19.52 3.09
C SER A 107 13.80 18.75 4.30
N ASN A 108 13.92 17.42 4.18
CA ASN A 108 14.91 16.68 4.94
C ASN A 108 15.54 15.60 4.08
N SER A 109 16.85 15.50 4.20
CA SER A 109 17.79 14.81 3.34
C SER A 109 17.66 13.29 3.40
N MET A 110 17.58 12.69 2.20
CA MET A 110 18.06 11.37 1.77
C MET A 110 18.39 10.29 2.83
N SER A 111 17.72 9.15 2.70
CA SER A 111 18.41 7.85 2.61
C SER A 111 17.68 6.96 1.60
N ARG A 112 18.05 7.07 0.32
CA ARG A 112 17.66 6.10 -0.72
C ARG A 112 18.64 4.93 -0.67
N ARG A 113 18.39 3.95 0.17
CA ARG A 113 19.04 2.64 0.04
C ARG A 113 17.97 1.57 0.28
N HIS A 114 17.81 0.70 -0.73
CA HIS A 114 17.03 -0.57 -0.71
C HIS A 114 15.73 -0.60 -1.52
N ALA A 115 15.71 -0.02 -2.72
CA ALA A 115 14.85 -0.49 -3.80
C ALA A 115 15.73 -0.90 -4.98
N ARG A 116 16.25 -2.14 -4.97
CA ARG A 116 16.78 -2.78 -6.18
C ARG A 116 15.66 -3.65 -6.73
N SER A 117 14.84 -3.10 -7.63
CA SER A 117 14.12 -3.91 -8.62
C SER A 117 14.95 -3.91 -9.91
N SER A 118 14.92 -5.02 -10.63
CA SER A 118 15.75 -5.34 -11.80
C SER A 118 15.44 -4.50 -13.05
N VAL A 119 14.73 -3.37 -12.92
CA VAL A 119 14.36 -2.52 -14.05
C VAL A 119 15.49 -1.51 -14.26
N PRO A 120 16.15 -1.47 -15.43
CA PRO A 120 17.17 -0.46 -15.69
C PRO A 120 16.53 0.93 -15.65
N ALA A 121 17.03 1.78 -14.74
CA ALA A 121 16.57 3.16 -14.62
C ALA A 121 16.99 3.94 -15.89
N PRO A 122 16.08 4.67 -16.56
CA PRO A 122 16.47 5.53 -17.67
C PRO A 122 17.39 6.64 -17.15
N SER A 123 18.56 6.78 -17.77
CA SER A 123 19.51 7.86 -17.50
C SER A 123 19.00 9.15 -18.11
N GLY A 124 18.12 9.83 -17.39
CA GLY A 124 17.62 11.15 -17.74
C GLY A 124 16.79 11.68 -16.58
N ARG A 125 17.03 12.91 -16.15
CA ARG A 125 16.20 13.57 -15.13
C ARG A 125 14.83 13.78 -15.80
N PRO A 126 13.74 13.07 -15.41
CA PRO A 126 12.46 13.33 -16.04
C PRO A 126 12.05 14.77 -15.71
N SER A 127 11.64 15.50 -16.75
CA SER A 127 10.89 16.74 -16.59
C SER A 127 9.71 16.50 -15.65
N ALA A 128 9.25 17.55 -14.96
CA ALA A 128 8.23 17.49 -13.92
C ALA A 128 6.80 17.16 -14.42
N THR A 129 6.68 16.28 -15.42
CA THR A 129 5.43 15.66 -15.83
C THR A 129 5.11 14.55 -14.84
N ALA A 130 3.89 14.53 -14.30
CA ALA A 130 3.44 13.43 -13.46
C ALA A 130 3.64 12.11 -14.23
N PRO A 131 4.19 11.05 -13.60
CA PRO A 131 4.28 9.76 -14.25
C PRO A 131 2.89 9.34 -14.72
N ASP A 132 2.81 8.71 -15.89
CA ASP A 132 1.57 8.09 -16.34
C ASP A 132 1.02 7.21 -15.21
N PRO A 133 -0.30 7.21 -14.99
CA PRO A 133 -0.86 6.33 -13.98
C PRO A 133 -0.37 4.91 -14.30
N ILE A 134 0.02 4.15 -13.27
CA ILE A 134 0.17 2.70 -13.39
C ILE A 134 -1.22 2.19 -13.74
N SER A 135 -1.54 2.21 -15.03
CA SER A 135 -2.76 1.65 -15.57
C SER A 135 -2.64 0.15 -15.46
N SER A 136 -3.76 -0.51 -15.15
CA SER A 136 -3.94 -1.96 -15.24
C SER A 136 -3.50 -2.56 -16.58
N THR A 137 -3.15 -1.73 -17.57
CA THR A 137 -2.62 -2.07 -18.88
C THR A 137 -1.22 -2.71 -18.88
N HIS A 138 -0.38 -2.55 -17.85
CA HIS A 138 0.93 -3.24 -17.80
C HIS A 138 0.94 -4.49 -16.90
N TRP A 139 0.10 -4.55 -15.87
CA TRP A 139 -0.10 -5.77 -15.07
C TRP A 139 -1.21 -6.58 -15.73
N GLN A 140 -0.83 -7.53 -16.58
CA GLN A 140 -1.76 -8.24 -17.42
C GLN A 140 -2.52 -9.31 -16.60
N PRO A 141 -3.86 -9.43 -16.74
CA PRO A 141 -4.65 -10.49 -16.12
C PRO A 141 -4.24 -11.94 -16.47
N GLY A 142 -3.23 -12.13 -17.32
CA GLY A 142 -2.71 -13.42 -17.77
C GLY A 142 -1.27 -13.74 -17.38
N GLU A 143 -0.52 -12.88 -16.69
CA GLU A 143 0.85 -13.24 -16.24
C GLU A 143 0.83 -14.40 -15.25
N SER A 144 -0.22 -14.50 -14.43
CA SER A 144 -0.48 -15.66 -13.57
C SER A 144 -0.74 -16.93 -14.38
N ILE A 145 -1.39 -16.81 -15.54
CA ILE A 145 -1.66 -17.93 -16.47
C ILE A 145 -0.37 -18.38 -17.16
N LEU A 146 0.54 -17.44 -17.49
CA LEU A 146 1.85 -17.77 -18.04
C LEU A 146 2.77 -18.42 -17.01
N PHE A 147 2.66 -18.02 -15.74
CA PHE A 147 3.44 -18.61 -14.66
C PHE A 147 2.91 -19.97 -14.22
N ALA A 148 1.61 -20.26 -14.37
CA ALA A 148 1.00 -21.49 -13.90
C ALA A 148 1.66 -22.78 -14.44
N PRO A 149 1.90 -22.95 -15.76
CA PRO A 149 2.59 -24.14 -16.28
C PRO A 149 4.00 -24.32 -15.73
N LEU A 150 4.72 -23.22 -15.50
CA LEU A 150 6.05 -23.26 -14.89
C LEU A 150 5.96 -23.69 -13.43
N ARG A 151 5.01 -23.12 -12.67
CA ARG A 151 4.76 -23.45 -11.26
C ARG A 151 4.41 -24.93 -11.10
N ASP A 152 3.52 -25.45 -11.94
CA ASP A 152 2.97 -26.80 -11.80
C ASP A 152 4.05 -27.90 -11.93
N LYS A 153 5.14 -27.62 -12.65
CA LYS A 153 6.32 -28.51 -12.72
C LYS A 153 7.02 -28.70 -11.37
N TYR A 154 6.91 -27.74 -10.45
CA TYR A 154 7.67 -27.72 -9.19
C TYR A 154 6.78 -27.75 -7.94
N LEU A 155 5.45 -27.85 -8.09
CA LEU A 155 4.54 -28.02 -6.95
C LEU A 155 4.80 -29.37 -6.27
N ARG A 156 4.90 -29.33 -4.95
CA ARG A 156 5.02 -30.54 -4.11
C ARG A 156 3.78 -30.75 -3.21
N TYR A 157 2.92 -29.75 -3.12
CA TYR A 157 1.70 -29.68 -2.33
C TYR A 157 0.68 -28.81 -3.05
#